data_AF-A0A2M8S6I5-F1
#
_entry.id   AF-A0A2M8S6I5-F1
#
_cell.length_a   1.000
_cell.length_b   1.000
_cell.length_c   1.000
_cell.angle_alpha   90.00
_cell.angle_beta   90.00
_cell.angle_gamma   90.00
#
_symmetry.space_group_name_H-M   'P 1'
#
loop_
_entity.id
_entity.type
_entity.pdbx_description
1 polymer ?
#
loop_
_entity_poly.entity_id
_entity_poly.type
_entity_poly.pdbx_seq_one_letter_code
_entity_poly.pdbx_strand_id
1 'polypeptide(L)'
;MGGNAETVIGVVGPCGAGKSTLTEGLKRHGYRARAIVQEHSYVPSMWQRITHPDILIFLDASYQVTCQRRKLDWTEAEYAEQQRRLSHARQHADFYLDTDELNIEEVRQQVMGFLGHCHAEGVLPWHRPPPFVPRTTAARRCETAGKVCPKHPHNDAGDPSDAKNASSEPALPAPVPQAQVSAAKE
;
A
#
# COMPACT_ATOMS: atom_id res chain seq x y z
N MET A 1 7.25 9.64 -29.92
CA MET A 1 6.91 10.23 -28.61
C MET A 1 7.63 9.42 -27.55
N GLY A 2 8.82 9.87 -27.16
CA GLY A 2 9.71 9.16 -26.24
C GLY A 2 9.42 9.56 -24.80
N GLY A 3 9.33 8.57 -23.91
CA GLY A 3 9.36 8.82 -22.47
C GLY A 3 10.63 9.57 -22.08
N ASN A 4 10.53 10.45 -21.09
CA ASN A 4 11.68 11.19 -20.60
C ASN A 4 12.59 10.21 -19.85
N ALA A 5 13.70 9.85 -20.46
CA ALA A 5 14.61 8.82 -19.94
C ALA A 5 15.30 9.22 -18.64
N GLU A 6 15.10 10.44 -18.12
CA GLU A 6 15.63 10.82 -16.81
C GLU A 6 14.64 10.54 -15.66
N THR A 7 13.33 10.74 -15.88
CA THR A 7 12.28 10.60 -14.86
C THR A 7 12.11 9.16 -14.38
N VAL A 8 12.37 8.93 -13.10
CA VAL A 8 12.19 7.64 -12.42
C VAL A 8 10.77 7.52 -11.88
N ILE A 9 10.03 6.56 -12.40
CA ILE A 9 8.65 6.24 -11.98
C ILE A 9 8.70 5.09 -10.98
N GLY A 10 8.28 5.33 -9.75
CA GLY A 10 8.07 4.30 -8.74
C GLY A 10 6.63 3.80 -8.76
N VAL A 11 6.42 2.49 -8.80
CA VAL A 11 5.09 1.87 -8.75
C VAL A 11 4.95 1.03 -7.48
N VAL A 12 4.00 1.38 -6.62
CA VAL A 12 3.69 0.77 -5.31
C VAL A 12 2.24 0.28 -5.26
N GLY A 13 1.90 -0.60 -4.32
CA GLY A 13 0.55 -1.21 -4.22
C GLY A 13 0.58 -2.61 -3.60
N PRO A 14 -0.57 -3.24 -3.30
CA PRO A 14 -0.61 -4.60 -2.77
C PRO A 14 -0.18 -5.63 -3.81
N CYS A 15 0.16 -6.82 -3.33
CA CYS A 15 0.40 -7.98 -4.20
C CYS A 15 -0.84 -8.24 -5.06
N GLY A 16 -0.65 -8.48 -6.37
CA GLY A 16 -1.76 -8.68 -7.31
C GLY A 16 -2.32 -7.42 -7.97
N ALA A 17 -1.89 -6.21 -7.56
CA ALA A 17 -2.33 -4.94 -8.17
C ALA A 17 -1.75 -4.65 -9.58
N GLY A 18 -0.95 -5.56 -10.16
CA GLY A 18 -0.43 -5.40 -11.53
C GLY A 18 0.86 -4.60 -11.68
N LYS A 19 1.56 -4.27 -10.59
CA LYS A 19 2.81 -3.47 -10.58
C LYS A 19 3.87 -3.94 -11.59
N SER A 20 4.22 -5.23 -11.57
CA SER A 20 5.25 -5.79 -12.46
C SER A 20 4.87 -5.62 -13.92
N THR A 21 3.61 -5.91 -14.26
CA THR A 21 3.12 -5.83 -15.64
C THR A 21 3.06 -4.39 -16.15
N LEU A 22 2.62 -3.46 -15.31
CA LEU A 22 2.65 -2.03 -15.64
C LEU A 22 4.09 -1.53 -15.87
N THR A 23 5.01 -1.83 -14.95
CA THR A 23 6.40 -1.34 -15.06
C THR A 23 7.11 -1.89 -16.30
N GLU A 24 6.85 -3.14 -16.66
CA GLU A 24 7.36 -3.73 -17.89
C GLU A 24 6.78 -3.04 -19.14
N GLY A 25 5.47 -2.75 -19.14
CA GLY A 25 4.84 -1.95 -20.20
C GLY A 25 5.47 -0.55 -20.31
N LEU A 26 5.63 0.16 -19.20
CA LEU A 26 6.23 1.49 -19.16
C LEU A 26 7.67 1.49 -19.72
N LYS A 27 8.48 0.49 -19.37
CA LYS A 27 9.85 0.34 -19.89
C LYS A 27 9.89 0.19 -21.40
N ARG A 28 8.98 -0.59 -21.98
CA ARG A 28 8.88 -0.75 -23.45
C ARG A 28 8.53 0.55 -24.17
N HIS A 29 7.89 1.49 -23.47
CA HIS A 29 7.59 2.84 -23.98
C HIS A 29 8.67 3.89 -23.65
N GLY A 30 9.83 3.46 -23.14
CA GLY A 30 10.99 4.32 -22.90
C GLY A 30 11.02 5.01 -21.53
N TYR A 31 10.12 4.66 -20.60
CA TYR A 31 10.14 5.20 -19.25
C TYR A 31 11.04 4.40 -18.31
N ARG A 32 11.69 5.06 -17.35
CA ARG A 32 12.42 4.40 -16.26
C ARG A 32 11.46 4.06 -15.12
N ALA A 33 10.78 2.92 -15.22
CA ALA A 33 9.85 2.45 -14.19
C ALA A 33 10.44 1.38 -13.27
N ARG A 34 10.12 1.45 -11.97
CA ARG A 34 10.52 0.47 -10.95
C ARG A 34 9.32 0.03 -10.12
N ALA A 35 9.10 -1.28 -10.02
CA ALA A 35 8.12 -1.85 -9.10
C ALA A 35 8.77 -1.88 -7.70
N ILE A 36 8.09 -1.28 -6.72
CA ILE A 36 8.55 -1.20 -5.35
C ILE A 36 7.69 -2.13 -4.51
N VAL A 37 8.34 -3.05 -3.81
CA VAL A 37 7.68 -4.10 -3.03
C VAL A 37 7.47 -3.63 -1.57
N GLN A 38 6.83 -2.48 -1.41
CA GLN A 38 6.62 -1.80 -0.12
C GLN A 38 5.74 -2.63 0.83
N GLU A 39 4.83 -3.44 0.30
CA GLU A 39 3.94 -4.33 1.05
C GLU A 39 4.68 -5.40 1.88
N HIS A 40 5.95 -5.65 1.56
CA HIS A 40 6.81 -6.59 2.30
C HIS A 40 7.82 -5.90 3.22
N SER A 41 7.69 -4.58 3.43
CA SER A 41 8.59 -3.82 4.30
C SER A 41 7.84 -3.16 5.45
N TYR A 42 8.45 -3.23 6.64
CA TYR A 42 7.99 -2.50 7.82
C TYR A 42 8.46 -1.05 7.86
N VAL A 43 9.38 -0.64 6.97
CA VAL A 43 9.87 0.74 6.89
C VAL A 43 8.90 1.54 6.02
N PRO A 44 8.11 2.50 6.58
CA PRO A 44 7.05 3.17 5.82
C PRO A 44 7.56 3.99 4.63
N SER A 45 8.76 4.57 4.77
CA SER A 45 9.42 5.37 3.74
C SER A 45 10.41 4.57 2.89
N MET A 46 10.32 3.23 2.84
CA MET A 46 11.27 2.41 2.07
C MET A 46 11.30 2.83 0.61
N TRP A 47 10.11 3.01 -0.01
CA TRP A 47 9.96 3.45 -1.38
C TRP A 47 10.80 4.70 -1.72
N GLN A 48 10.81 5.67 -0.81
CA GLN A 48 11.54 6.93 -0.97
C GLN A 48 13.05 6.72 -0.84
N ARG A 49 13.48 5.88 0.10
CA ARG A 49 14.91 5.66 0.40
C ARG A 49 15.62 4.79 -0.65
N ILE A 50 14.95 3.78 -1.19
CA ILE A 50 15.60 2.80 -2.09
C ILE A 50 15.46 3.17 -3.57
N THR A 51 14.35 3.83 -3.93
CA THR A 51 14.06 4.17 -5.33
C THR A 51 14.17 5.67 -5.58
N HIS A 52 13.82 6.49 -4.59
CA HIS A 52 13.76 7.95 -4.72
C HIS A 52 13.07 8.38 -6.04
N PRO A 53 11.81 7.96 -6.26
CA PRO A 53 11.13 8.22 -7.52
C PRO A 53 10.82 9.71 -7.70
N ASP A 54 10.90 10.19 -8.94
CA ASP A 54 10.42 11.53 -9.31
C ASP A 54 8.88 11.57 -9.38
N ILE A 55 8.27 10.42 -9.67
CA ILE A 55 6.82 10.21 -9.71
C ILE A 55 6.49 8.89 -8.99
N LEU A 56 5.62 8.94 -7.99
CA LEU A 56 5.11 7.76 -7.27
C LEU A 56 3.68 7.44 -7.70
N ILE A 57 3.49 6.27 -8.31
CA ILE A 57 2.19 5.73 -8.70
C ILE A 57 1.77 4.64 -7.73
N PHE A 58 0.58 4.77 -7.17
CA PHE A 58 -0.05 3.75 -6.33
C PHE A 58 -1.14 3.01 -7.10
N LEU A 59 -0.96 1.70 -7.28
CA LEU A 59 -2.01 0.81 -7.78
C LEU A 59 -2.66 0.13 -6.59
N ASP A 60 -3.97 0.19 -6.48
CA ASP A 60 -4.73 -0.58 -5.49
C ASP A 60 -5.52 -1.71 -6.14
N ALA A 61 -5.85 -2.71 -5.34
CA ALA A 61 -6.74 -3.79 -5.71
C ALA A 61 -7.38 -4.35 -4.44
N SER A 62 -8.67 -4.70 -4.50
CA SER A 62 -9.36 -5.36 -3.40
C SER A 62 -8.81 -6.76 -3.17
N TYR A 63 -8.99 -7.25 -1.94
CA TYR A 63 -8.62 -8.61 -1.55
C TYR A 63 -9.17 -9.65 -2.55
N GLN A 64 -10.45 -9.54 -2.89
CA GLN A 64 -11.16 -10.43 -3.82
C GLN A 64 -10.47 -10.46 -5.18
N VAL A 65 -10.15 -9.29 -5.74
CA VAL A 65 -9.48 -9.19 -7.04
C VAL A 65 -8.05 -9.73 -6.98
N THR A 66 -7.32 -9.47 -5.89
CA THR A 66 -5.96 -10.00 -5.74
C THR A 66 -5.94 -11.53 -5.71
N CYS A 67 -6.87 -12.17 -4.98
CA CYS A 67 -7.04 -13.62 -4.92
C CYS A 67 -7.52 -14.23 -6.25
N GLN A 68 -8.32 -13.50 -7.03
CA GLN A 68 -8.74 -13.96 -8.36
C GLN A 68 -7.57 -13.94 -9.36
N ARG A 69 -6.77 -12.86 -9.36
CA ARG A 69 -5.66 -12.66 -10.31
C ARG A 69 -4.47 -13.56 -10.02
N ARG A 70 -4.18 -13.74 -8.74
CA ARG A 70 -3.09 -14.55 -8.23
C ARG A 70 -3.78 -15.52 -7.30
N LYS A 71 -3.73 -16.83 -7.58
CA LYS A 71 -4.24 -17.87 -6.67
C LYS A 71 -3.40 -17.85 -5.37
N LEU A 72 -3.62 -16.84 -4.55
CA LEU A 72 -2.87 -16.56 -3.33
C LEU A 72 -3.56 -17.29 -2.20
N ASP A 73 -2.78 -18.05 -1.43
CA ASP A 73 -3.25 -18.77 -0.25
C ASP A 73 -3.23 -17.90 1.01
N TRP A 74 -3.40 -16.58 0.85
CA TRP A 74 -3.29 -15.61 1.95
C TRP A 74 -4.66 -15.18 2.45
N THR A 75 -4.72 -14.90 3.74
CA THR A 75 -5.89 -14.46 4.48
C THR A 75 -6.17 -12.96 4.28
N GLU A 76 -7.40 -12.56 4.53
CA GLU A 76 -7.79 -11.14 4.54
C GLU A 76 -6.99 -10.32 5.57
N ALA A 77 -6.55 -10.93 6.67
CA ALA A 77 -5.68 -10.29 7.66
C ALA A 77 -4.29 -9.96 7.09
N GLU A 78 -3.72 -10.84 6.27
CA GLU A 78 -2.44 -10.58 5.59
C GLU A 78 -2.58 -9.49 4.53
N TYR A 79 -3.72 -9.43 3.83
CA TYR A 79 -4.05 -8.31 2.95
C TYR A 79 -4.16 -7.00 3.72
N ALA A 80 -4.87 -6.98 4.86
CA ALA A 80 -5.00 -5.79 5.69
C ALA A 80 -3.63 -5.28 6.19
N GLU A 81 -2.71 -6.18 6.54
CA GLU A 81 -1.34 -5.81 6.92
C GLU A 81 -0.53 -5.22 5.76
N GLN A 82 -0.71 -5.72 4.53
CA GLN A 82 -0.13 -5.08 3.34
C GLN A 82 -0.64 -3.65 3.19
N GLN A 83 -1.96 -3.45 3.29
CA GLN A 83 -2.57 -2.12 3.20
C GLN A 83 -2.06 -1.18 4.29
N ARG A 84 -1.85 -1.67 5.52
CA ARG A 84 -1.24 -0.90 6.61
C ARG A 84 0.18 -0.45 6.26
N ARG A 85 1.03 -1.34 5.76
CA ARG A 85 2.42 -1.02 5.35
C ARG A 85 2.48 -0.06 4.17
N LEU A 86 1.49 -0.14 3.29
CA LEU A 86 1.36 0.72 2.11
C LEU A 86 0.80 2.11 2.40
N SER A 87 0.21 2.34 3.58
CA SER A 87 -0.45 3.61 3.96
C SER A 87 0.41 4.84 3.69
N HIS A 88 1.69 4.80 4.06
CA HIS A 88 2.61 5.92 3.84
C HIS A 88 2.88 6.15 2.35
N ALA A 89 3.05 5.09 1.54
CA ALA A 89 3.22 5.25 0.10
C ALA A 89 1.93 5.78 -0.57
N ARG A 90 0.75 5.33 -0.11
CA ARG A 90 -0.55 5.81 -0.62
C ARG A 90 -0.76 7.30 -0.37
N GLN A 91 -0.40 7.78 0.82
CA GLN A 91 -0.54 9.20 1.20
C GLN A 91 0.37 10.14 0.40
N HIS A 92 1.46 9.60 -0.15
CA HIS A 92 2.47 10.36 -0.88
C HIS A 92 2.47 10.08 -2.39
N ALA A 93 1.47 9.34 -2.89
CA ALA A 93 1.37 9.03 -4.30
C ALA A 93 0.95 10.27 -5.10
N ASP A 94 1.63 10.51 -6.21
CA ASP A 94 1.26 11.53 -7.19
C ASP A 94 0.04 11.09 -8.01
N PHE A 95 -0.11 9.78 -8.20
CA PHE A 95 -1.25 9.18 -8.89
C PHE A 95 -1.70 7.91 -8.17
N TYR A 96 -2.99 7.85 -7.87
CA TYR A 96 -3.65 6.67 -7.29
C TYR A 96 -4.60 6.09 -8.33
N LEU A 97 -4.56 4.76 -8.49
CA LEU A 97 -5.45 4.05 -9.40
C LEU A 97 -5.97 2.77 -8.75
N ASP A 98 -7.29 2.67 -8.61
CA ASP A 98 -7.96 1.42 -8.32
C ASP A 98 -8.01 0.56 -9.58
N THR A 99 -7.53 -0.67 -9.49
CA THR A 99 -7.41 -1.57 -10.64
C THR A 99 -8.51 -2.61 -10.72
N ASP A 100 -9.46 -2.67 -9.78
CA ASP A 100 -10.40 -3.79 -9.66
C ASP A 100 -11.17 -4.11 -10.94
N GLU A 101 -11.75 -3.09 -11.56
CA GLU A 101 -12.56 -3.21 -12.77
C GLU A 101 -11.75 -3.03 -14.06
N LEU A 102 -10.44 -2.82 -13.94
CA LEU A 102 -9.58 -2.51 -15.06
C LEU A 102 -8.79 -3.73 -15.52
N ASN A 103 -8.73 -3.91 -16.83
CA ASN A 103 -7.76 -4.80 -17.44
C ASN A 103 -6.38 -4.12 -17.54
N ILE A 104 -5.36 -4.90 -17.87
CA ILE A 104 -3.98 -4.40 -17.88
C ILE A 104 -3.74 -3.25 -18.88
N GLU A 105 -4.44 -3.28 -20.00
CA GLU A 105 -4.29 -2.27 -21.05
C GLU A 105 -4.96 -0.96 -20.63
N GLU A 106 -6.11 -1.01 -19.97
CA GLU A 106 -6.77 0.16 -19.38
C GLU A 106 -5.91 0.78 -18.27
N VAL A 107 -5.34 -0.04 -17.38
CA VAL A 107 -4.39 0.44 -16.36
C VAL A 107 -3.21 1.16 -17.02
N ARG A 108 -2.63 0.57 -18.07
CA ARG A 108 -1.53 1.19 -18.82
C ARG A 108 -1.95 2.51 -19.44
N GLN A 109 -3.12 2.57 -20.09
CA GLN A 109 -3.62 3.77 -20.75
C GLN A 109 -3.86 4.91 -19.76
N GLN A 110 -4.46 4.63 -18.60
CA GLN A 110 -4.69 5.66 -17.58
C GLN A 110 -3.36 6.22 -17.03
N VAL A 111 -2.40 5.34 -16.75
CA VAL A 111 -1.06 5.76 -16.31
C VAL A 111 -0.33 6.57 -17.37
N MET A 112 -0.36 6.14 -18.63
CA MET A 112 0.26 6.88 -19.73
C MET A 112 -0.41 8.24 -19.95
N GLY A 113 -1.74 8.30 -19.80
CA GLY A 113 -2.50 9.54 -19.83
C GLY A 113 -2.01 10.51 -18.76
N PHE A 114 -1.91 10.06 -17.51
CA PHE A 114 -1.37 10.87 -16.41
C PHE A 114 0.06 11.39 -16.69
N LEU A 115 0.95 10.51 -17.14
CA LEU A 115 2.34 10.88 -17.47
C LEU A 115 2.42 11.87 -18.63
N GLY A 116 1.54 11.73 -19.63
CA GLY A 116 1.44 12.67 -20.76
C GLY A 116 1.03 14.07 -20.31
N HIS A 117 0.09 14.19 -19.36
CA HIS A 117 -0.31 15.48 -18.78
C HIS A 117 0.85 16.11 -17.99
N CYS A 118 1.54 15.34 -17.15
CA CYS A 118 2.70 15.84 -16.39
C CYS A 118 3.81 16.40 -17.31
N HIS A 119 4.06 15.71 -18.43
CA HIS A 119 5.03 16.16 -19.42
C HIS A 119 4.58 17.43 -20.15
N ALA A 120 3.31 17.52 -20.55
CA ALA A 120 2.76 18.68 -21.26
C ALA A 120 2.78 19.95 -20.40
N GLU A 121 2.57 19.82 -19.09
CA GLU A 121 2.57 20.95 -18.15
C GLU A 121 3.98 21.33 -17.67
N GLY A 122 5.01 20.56 -18.02
CA GLY A 122 6.39 20.79 -17.55
C GLY A 122 6.55 20.61 -16.03
N VAL A 123 5.60 19.95 -15.39
CA VAL A 123 5.58 19.73 -13.95
C VAL A 123 6.22 18.38 -13.66
N LEU A 124 7.51 18.38 -13.32
CA LEU A 124 8.11 17.23 -12.63
C LEU A 124 7.82 17.39 -11.13
N PRO A 125 6.99 16.50 -10.53
CA PRO A 125 6.34 16.77 -9.26
C PRO A 125 7.27 16.86 -8.03
N TRP A 126 8.54 16.45 -8.12
CA TRP A 126 9.45 16.48 -6.96
C TRP A 126 10.14 17.84 -6.66
N HIS A 127 9.82 18.93 -7.35
CA HIS A 127 10.26 20.28 -6.95
C HIS A 127 9.23 21.08 -6.14
N ARG A 128 8.11 20.47 -5.71
CA ARG A 128 7.10 21.14 -4.88
C ARG A 128 7.23 20.71 -3.40
N PRO A 129 7.43 21.63 -2.43
CA PRO A 129 7.19 21.28 -1.03
C PRO A 129 5.73 20.81 -0.89
N PRO A 130 5.43 19.85 0.01
CA PRO A 130 4.13 19.21 0.07
C PRO A 130 3.02 20.28 0.11
N PRO A 131 1.95 20.17 -0.71
CA PRO A 131 0.83 21.06 -0.56
C PRO A 131 0.34 20.92 0.88
N PHE A 132 0.41 22.01 1.64
CA PHE A 132 -0.32 22.12 2.89
C PHE A 132 -1.77 21.79 2.55
N VAL A 133 -2.24 20.61 2.93
CA VAL A 133 -3.64 20.25 2.85
C VAL A 133 -4.32 21.06 3.95
N PRO A 134 -5.06 22.15 3.65
CA PRO A 134 -6.00 22.63 4.65
C PRO A 134 -6.95 21.45 4.89
N ARG A 135 -7.02 20.99 6.15
CA ARG A 135 -8.14 20.17 6.61
C ARG A 135 -9.41 20.92 6.21
N THR A 136 -10.07 20.50 5.14
CA THR A 136 -11.38 21.02 4.81
C THR A 136 -12.32 20.51 5.89
N THR A 137 -12.70 21.47 6.74
CA THR A 137 -13.82 21.39 7.65
C THR A 137 -15.08 20.99 6.90
N ALA A 138 -15.68 19.86 7.29
CA ALA A 138 -17.13 19.72 7.27
C ALA A 138 -17.60 19.55 8.72
N ALA A 139 -18.44 20.50 9.11
CA ALA A 139 -18.89 20.74 10.46
C ALA A 139 -19.79 19.62 11.00
N ARG A 140 -19.69 19.38 12.31
CA ARG A 140 -20.91 19.31 13.14
C ARG A 140 -20.86 20.48 14.11
N ARG A 141 -21.46 21.59 13.68
CA ARG A 141 -21.91 22.64 14.58
C ARG A 141 -23.20 22.10 15.20
N CYS A 142 -23.10 21.60 16.42
CA CYS A 142 -24.26 21.33 17.24
C CYS A 142 -24.72 22.69 17.77
N GLU A 143 -25.72 23.26 17.11
CA GLU A 143 -26.28 24.56 17.48
C GLU A 143 -27.54 24.29 18.29
N THR A 144 -27.40 24.18 19.61
CA THR A 144 -28.50 24.47 20.54
C THR A 144 -27.93 24.86 21.91
N ALA A 145 -28.17 26.12 22.24
CA ALA A 145 -28.31 26.71 23.57
C ALA A 145 -27.20 26.45 24.60
N GLY A 146 -26.58 27.56 25.02
CA GLY A 146 -25.46 27.60 25.95
C GLY A 146 -25.67 26.81 27.25
N LYS A 147 -24.62 26.06 27.60
CA LYS A 147 -24.24 25.74 28.96
C LYS A 147 -22.74 25.51 28.99
N VAL A 148 -22.06 26.32 29.79
CA VAL A 148 -20.64 26.20 30.13
C VAL A 148 -20.44 24.83 30.80
N CYS A 149 -19.59 23.98 30.23
CA CYS A 149 -19.15 22.76 30.91
C CYS A 149 -17.97 23.10 31.84
N PRO A 150 -18.06 22.82 33.15
CA PRO A 150 -17.05 23.19 34.13
C PRO A 150 -15.81 22.28 34.03
N LYS A 151 -14.65 22.84 34.39
CA LYS A 151 -13.40 22.11 34.60
C LYS A 151 -13.47 21.21 35.83
N HIS A 152 -12.59 20.19 35.81
CA HIS A 152 -12.01 19.36 36.89
C HIS A 152 -12.70 18.02 37.22
N PRO A 153 -11.98 17.06 37.86
CA PRO A 153 -10.53 16.88 38.04
C PRO A 153 -10.03 15.43 37.76
N HIS A 154 -8.70 15.26 37.83
CA HIS A 154 -8.02 14.01 38.15
C HIS A 154 -8.68 13.22 39.28
N ASN A 155 -8.63 11.89 39.22
CA ASN A 155 -8.33 11.04 40.37
C ASN A 155 -7.83 9.64 39.94
N ASP A 156 -6.74 9.26 40.57
CA ASP A 156 -6.19 7.91 40.69
C ASP A 156 -7.09 6.96 41.50
N ALA A 157 -6.73 5.68 41.39
CA ALA A 157 -6.97 4.55 42.32
C ALA A 157 -8.02 3.51 41.92
N GLY A 158 -7.55 2.25 41.76
CA GLY A 158 -8.35 1.05 42.01
C GLY A 158 -8.06 -0.17 41.10
N ASP A 159 -7.02 -0.94 41.43
CA ASP A 159 -6.96 -2.41 41.25
C ASP A 159 -7.25 -3.01 42.67
N PRO A 160 -7.59 -4.30 42.93
CA PRO A 160 -7.69 -5.46 42.04
C PRO A 160 -8.86 -6.46 42.30
N SER A 161 -8.90 -7.49 41.45
CA SER A 161 -9.16 -8.91 41.77
C SER A 161 -10.40 -9.61 41.18
N ASP A 162 -10.07 -10.79 40.63
CA ASP A 162 -10.84 -12.04 40.49
C ASP A 162 -11.92 -12.14 39.40
N ALA A 163 -11.64 -12.89 38.33
CA ALA A 163 -11.75 -14.36 38.37
C ALA A 163 -11.63 -15.00 36.97
N LYS A 164 -10.68 -15.93 36.85
CA LYS A 164 -10.84 -17.29 36.29
C LYS A 164 -11.57 -17.44 34.94
N ASN A 165 -10.81 -17.79 33.89
CA ASN A 165 -11.02 -19.10 33.26
C ASN A 165 -9.74 -19.62 32.60
N ALA A 166 -9.44 -20.88 32.89
CA ALA A 166 -8.33 -21.66 32.38
C ALA A 166 -8.82 -22.66 31.33
N SER A 167 -7.89 -23.18 30.53
CA SER A 167 -8.02 -24.33 29.62
C SER A 167 -8.66 -23.98 28.26
N SER A 168 -8.11 -24.31 27.08
CA SER A 168 -7.19 -25.38 26.73
C SER A 168 -6.49 -25.07 25.39
N GLU A 169 -5.16 -25.19 25.35
CA GLU A 169 -4.41 -25.47 24.12
C GLU A 169 -4.59 -26.95 23.74
N PRO A 170 -4.71 -27.27 22.45
CA PRO A 170 -4.25 -28.55 21.93
C PRO A 170 -2.99 -28.37 21.07
N ALA A 171 -2.02 -29.22 21.40
CA ALA A 171 -0.67 -29.38 20.89
C ALA A 171 -0.52 -29.34 19.36
N LEU A 172 0.59 -28.73 18.95
CA LEU A 172 1.20 -28.84 17.62
C LEU A 172 1.48 -30.31 17.25
N PRO A 173 1.17 -30.77 16.02
CA PRO A 173 1.62 -32.07 15.55
C PRO A 173 3.13 -32.09 15.28
N ALA A 174 3.76 -33.22 15.60
CA ALA A 174 5.17 -33.51 15.48
C ALA A 174 5.72 -33.34 14.03
N PRO A 175 7.02 -33.03 13.86
CA PRO A 175 7.63 -32.90 12.55
C PRO A 175 7.68 -34.23 11.80
N VAL A 176 7.31 -34.18 10.52
CA VAL A 176 7.39 -35.28 9.55
C VAL A 176 8.85 -35.68 9.35
N PRO A 177 9.22 -36.99 9.42
CA PRO A 177 10.59 -37.43 9.21
C PRO A 177 11.07 -37.19 7.78
N GLN A 178 12.28 -36.64 7.65
CA GLN A 178 13.00 -36.48 6.40
C GLN A 178 13.33 -37.84 5.78
N ALA A 179 12.87 -38.08 4.55
CA ALA A 179 13.39 -39.15 3.72
C ALA A 179 14.73 -38.72 3.11
N GLN A 180 15.79 -39.43 3.45
CA GLN A 180 17.13 -39.32 2.88
C GLN A 180 17.48 -40.62 2.14
N VAL A 181 18.09 -40.43 0.97
CA VAL A 181 18.98 -41.32 0.19
C VAL A 181 18.39 -42.45 -0.66
N SER A 182 18.58 -42.34 -1.99
CA SER A 182 19.45 -43.22 -2.82
C SER A 182 19.16 -42.92 -4.31
N ALA A 183 20.09 -42.36 -5.10
CA ALA A 183 21.22 -43.03 -5.74
C ALA A 183 20.83 -44.17 -6.72
N ALA A 184 20.67 -43.82 -8.00
CA ALA A 184 20.88 -44.66 -9.19
C ALA A 184 21.20 -43.63 -10.31
N LYS A 185 22.44 -43.44 -10.77
CA LYS A 185 23.36 -44.33 -11.51
C LYS A 185 22.75 -44.78 -12.85
N GLU A 186 23.40 -44.27 -13.90
CA GLU A 186 23.23 -44.38 -15.37
C GLU A 186 22.20 -43.46 -16.04
#